data_AF-A0A7C2PB69-F1
#
_entry.id   AF-A0A7C2PB69-F1
#
_cell.length_a   1.000
_cell.length_b   1.000
_cell.length_c   1.000
_cell.angle_alpha   90.00
_cell.angle_beta   90.00
_cell.angle_gamma   90.00
#
_symmetry.space_group_name_H-M   'P 1'
#
loop_
_entity.id
_entity.type
_entity.pdbx_description
1 polymer ?
#
loop_
_entity_poly.entity_id
_entity_poly.type
_entity_poly.pdbx_seq_one_letter_code
_entity_poly.pdbx_strand_id
1 'polypeptide(L)'
;MRASCPSPAQELLEYWLGELDAEREHALEEHLFACAACSARLAALVDLGAAIRRELLAGRCAFVTSAPFIRRLKEAGFHVREYAPPAGGSVDCTVTPDDDFVVAYLEAPLGGVERLDLVIDDSTSGKQRANDVAFDAGGVVAVTSTAYLRTLRHSQMRVRLVAVQGVNERVIGDYTFNHYPST
;
A
#
# COMPACT_ATOMS: atom_id res chain seq x y z
N MET A 1 -7.52 -15.75 37.35
CA MET A 1 -6.65 -14.56 37.39
C MET A 1 -7.41 -13.44 36.69
N ARG A 2 -7.63 -12.27 37.29
CA ARG A 2 -8.34 -11.19 36.57
C ARG A 2 -7.40 -10.64 35.50
N ALA A 3 -7.76 -10.79 34.22
CA ALA A 3 -7.04 -10.13 33.14
C ALA A 3 -6.99 -8.62 33.38
N SER A 4 -5.83 -8.01 33.14
CA SER A 4 -5.60 -6.57 33.31
C SER A 4 -6.47 -5.80 32.32
N CYS A 5 -7.26 -4.84 32.82
CA CYS A 5 -8.07 -3.95 31.99
C CYS A 5 -7.44 -2.55 31.96
N PRO A 6 -7.32 -1.90 30.79
CA PRO A 6 -7.73 -2.39 29.47
C PRO A 6 -6.70 -3.37 28.87
N SER A 7 -7.17 -4.33 28.05
CA SER A 7 -6.26 -5.15 27.23
C SER A 7 -5.41 -4.25 26.34
N PRO A 8 -4.12 -4.56 26.14
CA PRO A 8 -3.26 -3.84 25.22
C PRO A 8 -3.86 -3.78 23.80
N ALA A 9 -3.69 -2.65 23.10
CA ALA A 9 -4.14 -2.53 21.71
C ALA A 9 -3.52 -3.60 20.80
N GLN A 10 -2.25 -3.93 21.04
CA GLN A 10 -1.54 -4.94 20.28
C GLN A 10 -2.20 -6.32 20.40
N GLU A 11 -2.60 -6.73 21.61
CA GLU A 11 -3.24 -8.02 21.83
C GLU A 11 -4.62 -8.11 21.15
N LEU A 12 -5.41 -7.02 21.16
CA LEU A 12 -6.66 -6.94 20.41
C LEU A 12 -6.46 -6.99 18.89
N LEU A 13 -5.35 -6.41 18.41
CA LEU A 13 -4.99 -6.44 17.00
C LEU A 13 -4.55 -7.85 16.58
N GLU A 14 -3.68 -8.49 17.36
CA GLU A 14 -3.26 -9.89 17.16
C GLU A 14 -4.46 -10.83 17.13
N TYR A 15 -5.43 -10.65 18.04
CA TYR A 15 -6.69 -11.41 18.03
C TYR A 15 -7.47 -11.20 16.73
N TRP A 16 -7.70 -9.94 16.33
CA TRP A 16 -8.46 -9.64 15.11
C TRP A 16 -7.77 -10.15 13.84
N LEU A 17 -6.43 -10.19 13.82
CA LEU A 17 -5.63 -10.74 12.72
C LEU A 17 -5.50 -12.27 12.77
N GLY A 18 -5.99 -12.93 13.83
CA GLY A 18 -5.86 -14.38 14.00
C GLY A 18 -4.42 -14.83 14.31
N GLU A 19 -3.64 -13.99 14.96
CA GLU A 19 -2.21 -14.19 15.25
C GLU A 19 -1.96 -14.69 16.68
N LEU A 20 -2.99 -14.81 17.51
CA LEU A 20 -2.88 -15.38 18.84
C LEU A 20 -2.77 -16.91 18.79
N ASP A 21 -2.03 -17.47 19.75
CA ASP A 21 -2.15 -18.89 20.06
C ASP A 21 -3.47 -19.18 20.80
N ALA A 22 -3.87 -20.45 20.80
CA ALA A 22 -5.15 -20.88 21.33
C ALA A 22 -5.36 -20.56 22.83
N GLU A 23 -4.30 -20.55 23.64
CA GLU A 23 -4.41 -20.26 25.08
C GLU A 23 -4.69 -18.78 25.30
N ARG A 24 -3.93 -17.91 24.61
CA ARG A 24 -4.10 -16.45 24.66
C ARG A 24 -5.42 -16.01 24.07
N GLU A 25 -5.81 -16.60 22.94
CA GLU A 25 -7.11 -16.35 22.30
C GLU A 25 -8.25 -16.64 23.26
N HIS A 26 -8.28 -17.83 23.87
CA HIS A 26 -9.32 -18.22 24.81
C HIS A 26 -9.40 -17.28 26.03
N ALA A 27 -8.25 -16.95 26.63
CA ALA A 27 -8.21 -16.03 27.78
C ALA A 27 -8.71 -14.62 27.43
N LEU A 28 -8.40 -14.15 26.21
CA LEU A 28 -8.88 -12.86 25.72
C LEU A 28 -10.38 -12.89 25.41
N GLU A 29 -10.88 -13.96 24.80
CA GLU A 29 -12.32 -14.13 24.54
C GLU A 29 -13.13 -14.08 25.84
N GLU A 30 -12.72 -14.83 26.87
CA GLU A 30 -13.34 -14.77 28.20
C GLU A 30 -13.38 -13.34 28.76
N HIS A 31 -12.28 -12.59 28.58
CA HIS A 31 -12.22 -11.19 28.98
C HIS A 31 -13.16 -10.29 28.17
N LEU A 32 -13.20 -10.45 26.85
CA LEU A 32 -14.05 -9.68 25.95
C LEU A 32 -15.54 -9.88 26.29
N PHE A 33 -15.95 -11.12 26.59
CA PHE A 33 -17.31 -11.43 27.04
C PHE A 33 -17.67 -10.71 28.36
N ALA A 34 -16.70 -10.57 29.27
CA ALA A 34 -16.92 -9.95 30.58
C ALA A 34 -16.69 -8.42 30.61
N CYS A 35 -16.06 -7.83 29.59
CA CYS A 35 -15.64 -6.43 29.59
C CYS A 35 -16.18 -5.64 28.39
N ALA A 36 -17.24 -4.85 28.63
CA ALA A 36 -17.85 -3.99 27.62
C ALA A 36 -16.86 -2.98 27.00
N ALA A 37 -15.91 -2.46 27.78
CA ALA A 37 -14.92 -1.50 27.29
C ALA A 37 -13.94 -2.13 26.28
N CYS A 38 -13.42 -3.32 26.57
CA CYS A 38 -12.52 -4.03 25.66
C CYS A 38 -13.27 -4.54 24.41
N SER A 39 -14.53 -5.00 24.56
CA SER A 39 -15.39 -5.35 23.43
C SER A 39 -15.66 -4.15 22.51
N ALA A 40 -15.99 -2.98 23.05
CA ALA A 40 -16.18 -1.76 22.25
C ALA A 40 -14.89 -1.34 21.53
N ARG A 41 -13.73 -1.51 22.18
CA ARG A 41 -12.42 -1.22 21.58
C ARG A 41 -12.11 -2.16 20.42
N LEU A 42 -12.40 -3.46 20.57
CA LEU A 42 -12.26 -4.43 19.47
C LEU A 42 -13.20 -4.09 18.31
N ALA A 43 -14.46 -3.74 18.59
CA ALA A 43 -15.41 -3.33 17.56
C ALA A 43 -14.89 -2.12 16.75
N ALA A 44 -14.31 -1.12 17.43
CA ALA A 44 -13.71 0.02 16.76
C ALA A 44 -12.52 -0.35 15.84
N LEU A 45 -11.73 -1.37 16.21
CA LEU A 45 -10.65 -1.90 15.35
C LEU A 45 -11.22 -2.60 14.11
N VAL A 46 -12.28 -3.40 14.27
CA VAL A 46 -12.97 -4.06 13.16
C VAL A 46 -13.55 -3.03 12.18
N ASP A 47 -14.20 -1.98 12.71
CA ASP A 47 -14.78 -0.89 11.91
C ASP A 47 -13.71 -0.12 11.13
N LEU A 48 -12.57 0.16 11.76
CA LEU A 48 -11.42 0.78 11.10
C LEU A 48 -10.91 -0.10 9.94
N GLY A 49 -10.75 -1.40 10.16
CA GLY A 49 -10.36 -2.36 9.12
C GLY A 49 -11.34 -2.37 7.94
N ALA A 50 -12.64 -2.35 8.22
CA ALA A 50 -13.68 -2.27 7.19
C ALA A 50 -13.62 -0.94 6.43
N ALA A 51 -13.34 0.17 7.11
CA ALA A 51 -13.19 1.49 6.48
C ALA A 51 -11.99 1.54 5.54
N ILE A 52 -10.83 1.05 5.97
CA ILE A 52 -9.62 0.96 5.13
C ILE A 52 -9.92 0.12 3.87
N ARG A 53 -10.58 -1.03 4.03
CA ARG A 53 -10.96 -1.88 2.88
C ARG A 53 -11.84 -1.13 1.89
N ARG A 54 -12.83 -0.36 2.35
CA ARG A 54 -13.70 0.43 1.47
C ARG A 54 -12.92 1.49 0.69
N GLU A 55 -12.01 2.21 1.33
CA GLU A 55 -11.18 3.22 0.67
C GLU A 55 -10.25 2.59 -0.39
N LEU A 56 -9.67 1.44 -0.06
CA LEU A 56 -8.82 0.68 -0.95
C LEU A 56 -9.59 0.20 -2.20
N LEU A 57 -10.74 -0.44 -2.00
CA LEU A 57 -11.57 -0.96 -3.09
C LEU A 57 -12.22 0.14 -3.94
N ALA A 58 -12.43 1.32 -3.36
CA ALA A 58 -12.87 2.46 -4.13
C ALA A 58 -11.74 3.15 -4.90
N GLY A 59 -10.52 2.59 -4.87
CA GLY A 59 -9.39 3.06 -5.66
C GLY A 59 -8.86 4.42 -5.23
N ARG A 60 -9.13 4.86 -3.99
CA ARG A 60 -8.74 6.19 -3.50
C ARG A 60 -7.36 6.24 -2.85
N CYS A 61 -6.77 5.08 -2.57
CA CYS A 61 -5.46 4.98 -1.94
C CYS A 61 -4.35 4.83 -2.98
N ALA A 62 -3.23 5.50 -2.74
CA ALA A 62 -1.94 5.21 -3.37
C ALA A 62 -0.98 4.70 -2.28
N PHE A 63 -0.24 3.63 -2.55
CA PHE A 63 0.62 2.98 -1.56
C PHE A 63 1.69 2.12 -2.23
N VAL A 64 2.73 1.76 -1.49
CA VAL A 64 3.74 0.79 -1.91
C VAL A 64 3.46 -0.56 -1.25
N THR A 65 3.64 -1.63 -2.00
CA THR A 65 3.38 -3.00 -1.53
C THR A 65 4.38 -3.98 -2.15
N SER A 66 4.13 -5.27 -1.99
CA SER A 66 4.96 -6.35 -2.51
C SER A 66 4.28 -7.05 -3.69
N ALA A 67 5.07 -7.64 -4.59
CA ALA A 67 4.54 -8.43 -5.71
C ALA A 67 3.66 -9.61 -5.26
N PRO A 68 3.96 -10.34 -4.16
CA PRO A 68 3.04 -11.35 -3.61
C PRO A 68 1.66 -10.82 -3.25
N PHE A 69 1.55 -9.60 -2.72
CA PHE A 69 0.27 -9.00 -2.39
C PHE A 69 -0.57 -8.76 -3.66
N ILE A 70 0.05 -8.24 -4.72
CA ILE A 70 -0.63 -8.05 -6.01
C ILE A 70 -1.09 -9.38 -6.62
N ARG A 71 -0.29 -10.44 -6.53
CA ARG A 71 -0.72 -11.78 -6.97
C ARG A 71 -1.96 -12.26 -6.22
N ARG A 72 -2.02 -12.09 -4.89
CA ARG A 72 -3.19 -12.44 -4.08
C ARG A 72 -4.44 -11.65 -4.49
N LEU A 73 -4.30 -10.38 -4.86
CA LEU A 73 -5.42 -9.59 -5.39
C LEU A 73 -5.95 -10.19 -6.69
N LYS A 74 -5.06 -10.54 -7.62
CA LYS A 74 -5.42 -11.17 -8.90
C LYS A 74 -6.07 -12.55 -8.69
N GLU A 75 -5.53 -13.36 -7.78
CA GLU A 75 -6.10 -14.66 -7.39
C GLU A 75 -7.49 -14.52 -6.75
N ALA A 76 -7.76 -13.41 -6.05
CA ALA A 76 -9.07 -13.08 -5.50
C ALA A 76 -10.06 -12.52 -6.56
N GLY A 77 -9.65 -12.42 -7.83
CA GLY A 77 -10.50 -12.00 -8.93
C GLY A 77 -10.49 -10.50 -9.24
N PHE A 78 -9.62 -9.72 -8.60
CA PHE A 78 -9.50 -8.29 -8.91
C PHE A 78 -8.79 -8.05 -10.24
N HIS A 79 -9.30 -7.07 -10.99
CA HIS A 79 -8.70 -6.59 -12.23
C HIS A 79 -7.54 -5.63 -11.91
N VAL A 80 -6.32 -6.13 -12.08
CA VAL A 80 -5.09 -5.34 -11.86
C VAL A 80 -4.46 -4.98 -13.20
N ARG A 81 -4.36 -3.69 -13.48
CA ARG A 81 -3.60 -3.16 -14.61
C ARG A 81 -2.16 -2.90 -14.21
N GLU A 82 -1.23 -3.51 -14.94
CA GLU A 82 0.18 -3.55 -14.57
C GLU A 82 1.03 -2.82 -15.61
N TYR A 83 1.98 -2.01 -15.14
CA TYR A 83 2.98 -1.32 -15.93
C TYR A 83 4.38 -1.62 -15.40
N ALA A 84 5.31 -1.93 -16.30
CA ALA A 84 6.72 -2.16 -15.97
C ALA A 84 7.58 -1.35 -16.96
N PRO A 85 7.69 -0.02 -16.78
CA PRO A 85 8.54 0.79 -17.64
C PRO A 85 10.01 0.32 -17.51
N PRO A 86 10.78 0.32 -18.61
CA PRO A 86 12.21 0.03 -18.51
C PRO A 86 12.89 1.07 -17.61
N ALA A 87 13.97 0.67 -16.92
CA ALA A 87 14.72 1.58 -16.06
C ALA A 87 15.21 2.81 -16.84
N GLY A 88 14.89 4.01 -16.35
CA GLY A 88 15.21 5.27 -17.04
C GLY A 88 14.24 5.64 -18.17
N GLY A 89 13.24 4.80 -18.46
CA GLY A 89 12.38 4.93 -19.62
C GLY A 89 10.98 5.46 -19.33
N SER A 90 10.11 5.31 -20.33
CA SER A 90 8.73 5.77 -20.29
C SER A 90 7.74 4.69 -20.69
N VAL A 91 6.49 4.85 -20.23
CA VAL A 91 5.37 4.02 -20.66
C VAL A 91 4.13 4.90 -20.86
N ASP A 92 3.37 4.61 -21.90
CA ASP A 92 2.03 5.16 -22.06
C ASP A 92 1.08 4.37 -21.19
N CYS A 93 0.39 5.07 -20.29
CA CYS A 93 -0.51 4.45 -19.34
C CYS A 93 -1.93 5.00 -19.49
N THR A 94 -2.89 4.14 -19.17
CA THR A 94 -4.32 4.41 -19.12
C THR A 94 -4.94 3.67 -17.93
N VAL A 95 -6.20 3.99 -17.63
CA VAL A 95 -7.05 3.30 -16.66
C VAL A 95 -8.46 3.18 -17.24
N THR A 96 -9.10 2.03 -17.11
CA THR A 96 -10.47 1.76 -17.55
C THR A 96 -11.42 1.69 -16.34
N PRO A 97 -12.75 1.72 -16.58
CA PRO A 97 -13.74 1.50 -15.52
C PRO A 97 -13.64 0.14 -14.84
N ASP A 98 -13.14 -0.88 -15.55
CA ASP A 98 -13.04 -2.25 -15.05
C ASP A 98 -11.78 -2.51 -14.23
N ASP A 99 -10.79 -1.62 -14.26
CA ASP A 99 -9.57 -1.80 -13.46
C ASP A 99 -9.83 -1.46 -11.99
N ASP A 100 -9.71 -2.43 -11.10
CA ASP A 100 -9.78 -2.22 -9.65
C ASP A 100 -8.50 -1.53 -9.14
N PHE A 101 -7.34 -1.94 -9.67
CA PHE A 101 -6.03 -1.43 -9.27
C PHE A 101 -5.14 -1.11 -10.48
N VAL A 102 -4.33 -0.05 -10.35
CA VAL A 102 -3.23 0.26 -11.29
C VAL A 102 -1.91 0.17 -10.54
N VAL A 103 -1.00 -0.64 -11.07
CA VAL A 103 0.26 -1.01 -10.44
C VAL A 103 1.43 -0.70 -11.37
N ALA A 104 2.47 -0.10 -10.80
CA ALA A 104 3.76 0.09 -11.43
C ALA A 104 4.82 -0.79 -10.75
N TYR A 105 5.53 -1.57 -11.56
CA TYR A 105 6.74 -2.31 -11.18
C TYR A 105 7.95 -1.47 -11.55
N LEU A 106 8.69 -1.00 -10.55
CA LEU A 106 9.79 -0.05 -10.70
C LEU A 106 11.11 -0.75 -10.36
N GLU A 107 11.78 -1.30 -11.37
CA GLU A 107 13.05 -2.02 -11.22
C GLU A 107 14.25 -1.06 -11.07
N ALA A 108 15.08 -1.26 -10.05
CA ALA A 108 16.27 -0.45 -9.80
C ALA A 108 17.44 -1.29 -9.24
N PRO A 109 18.70 -0.84 -9.37
CA PRO A 109 19.86 -1.50 -8.76
C PRO A 109 19.89 -1.26 -7.23
N LEU A 110 19.25 -2.16 -6.49
CA LEU A 110 19.03 -2.03 -5.03
C LEU A 110 20.14 -2.61 -4.15
N GLY A 111 21.24 -3.08 -4.76
CA GLY A 111 22.38 -3.62 -4.01
C GLY A 111 22.96 -2.58 -3.04
N GLY A 112 22.95 -2.89 -1.73
CA GLY A 112 23.48 -2.03 -0.67
C GLY A 112 22.61 -0.81 -0.34
N VAL A 113 21.34 -0.79 -0.77
CA VAL A 113 20.38 0.24 -0.38
C VAL A 113 19.75 -0.15 0.96
N GLU A 114 19.85 0.74 1.95
CA GLU A 114 19.25 0.54 3.29
C GLU A 114 17.90 1.26 3.41
N ARG A 115 17.77 2.42 2.77
CA ARG A 115 16.54 3.20 2.72
C ARG A 115 16.28 3.69 1.30
N LEU A 116 15.03 3.60 0.89
CA LEU A 116 14.56 4.05 -0.41
C LEU A 116 13.35 4.97 -0.23
N ASP A 117 13.39 6.11 -0.90
CA ASP A 117 12.24 7.02 -0.98
C ASP A 117 11.66 6.98 -2.40
N LEU A 118 10.33 7.08 -2.51
CA LEU A 118 9.60 7.19 -3.77
C LEU A 118 9.16 8.65 -3.95
N VAL A 119 9.62 9.29 -5.02
CA VAL A 119 9.26 10.67 -5.36
C VAL A 119 8.41 10.66 -6.63
N ILE A 120 7.21 11.23 -6.56
CA ILE A 120 6.32 11.38 -7.70
C ILE A 120 6.22 12.88 -7.99
N ASP A 121 6.54 13.27 -9.22
CA ASP A 121 6.37 14.62 -9.73
C ASP A 121 5.32 14.56 -10.82
N ASP A 122 4.09 14.96 -10.49
CA ASP A 122 2.97 14.92 -11.41
C ASP A 122 2.55 16.34 -11.80
N SER A 123 2.31 16.54 -13.09
CA SER A 123 1.95 17.85 -13.63
C SER A 123 0.65 18.43 -13.08
N THR A 124 -0.21 17.62 -12.47
CA THR A 124 -1.54 18.01 -11.95
C THR A 124 -1.55 18.15 -10.41
N SER A 125 -0.93 17.23 -9.69
CA SER A 125 -0.93 17.14 -8.22
C SER A 125 0.37 17.63 -7.58
N GLY A 126 1.36 18.00 -8.38
CA GLY A 126 2.66 18.49 -7.92
C GLY A 126 3.55 17.38 -7.40
N LYS A 127 4.56 17.78 -6.62
CA LYS A 127 5.59 16.87 -6.10
C LYS A 127 5.17 16.24 -4.77
N GLN A 128 5.21 14.91 -4.72
CA GLN A 128 4.95 14.09 -3.54
C GLN A 128 6.16 13.21 -3.23
N ARG A 129 6.37 12.88 -1.96
CA ARG A 129 7.44 11.99 -1.51
C ARG A 129 6.92 11.04 -0.43
N ALA A 130 7.04 9.74 -0.69
CA ALA A 130 6.90 8.70 0.31
C ALA A 130 8.31 8.32 0.78
N ASN A 131 8.56 8.49 2.08
CA ASN A 131 9.86 8.16 2.67
C ASN A 131 9.87 6.70 3.11
N ASP A 132 11.04 6.07 3.03
CA ASP A 132 11.31 4.73 3.57
C ASP A 132 10.29 3.69 3.10
N VAL A 133 10.10 3.63 1.78
CA VAL A 133 9.18 2.69 1.15
C VAL A 133 9.75 1.28 1.14
N ALA A 134 8.90 0.27 1.28
CA ALA A 134 9.31 -1.12 1.16
C ALA A 134 9.77 -1.44 -0.28
N PHE A 135 10.80 -2.26 -0.39
CA PHE A 135 11.32 -2.79 -1.66
C PHE A 135 11.86 -4.20 -1.47
N ASP A 136 11.97 -4.96 -2.56
CA ASP A 136 12.65 -6.25 -2.60
C ASP A 136 13.69 -6.27 -3.74
N ALA A 137 14.35 -7.41 -3.97
CA ALA A 137 15.36 -7.53 -5.02
C ALA A 137 14.83 -7.20 -6.43
N GLY A 138 13.52 -7.29 -6.66
CA GLY A 138 12.84 -6.96 -7.91
C GLY A 138 12.44 -5.49 -8.04
N GLY A 139 12.59 -4.66 -7.00
CA GLY A 139 12.25 -3.23 -7.06
C GLY A 139 11.16 -2.79 -6.09
N VAL A 140 10.44 -1.76 -6.51
CA VAL A 140 9.27 -1.21 -5.79
C VAL A 140 8.00 -1.54 -6.58
N VAL A 141 6.97 -2.00 -5.88
CA VAL A 141 5.62 -2.17 -6.43
C VAL A 141 4.74 -1.04 -5.91
N ALA A 142 4.46 -0.06 -6.78
CA ALA A 142 3.67 1.12 -6.44
C ALA A 142 2.24 0.98 -6.97
N VAL A 143 1.25 1.13 -6.10
CA VAL A 143 -0.17 1.21 -6.44
C VAL A 143 -0.57 2.67 -6.51
N THR A 144 -1.19 3.08 -7.62
CA THR A 144 -1.71 4.43 -7.81
C THR A 144 -3.22 4.46 -7.67
N SER A 145 -3.75 5.56 -7.14
CA SER A 145 -5.19 5.78 -6.99
C SER A 145 -5.89 5.77 -8.36
N THR A 146 -6.68 4.73 -8.62
CA THR A 146 -7.48 4.61 -9.85
C THR A 146 -8.57 5.68 -9.89
N ALA A 147 -9.12 6.06 -8.73
CA ALA A 147 -10.07 7.17 -8.62
C ALA A 147 -9.44 8.48 -9.09
N TYR A 148 -8.19 8.75 -8.71
CA TYR A 148 -7.45 9.92 -9.17
C TYR A 148 -7.12 9.87 -10.66
N LEU A 149 -6.55 8.75 -11.14
CA LEU A 149 -6.18 8.57 -12.55
C LEU A 149 -7.38 8.79 -13.48
N ARG A 150 -8.57 8.29 -13.12
CA ARG A 150 -9.80 8.48 -13.90
C ARG A 150 -10.25 9.94 -14.04
N THR A 151 -9.77 10.85 -13.19
CA THR A 151 -10.04 12.29 -13.32
C THR A 151 -9.12 12.98 -14.33
N LEU A 152 -7.99 12.35 -14.66
CA LEU A 152 -6.98 12.93 -15.52
C LEU A 152 -7.36 12.78 -17.00
N ARG A 153 -7.04 13.80 -17.79
CA ARG A 153 -7.21 13.78 -19.25
C ARG A 153 -5.90 13.42 -19.92
N HIS A 154 -4.90 14.26 -19.76
CA HIS A 154 -3.54 13.99 -20.17
C HIS A 154 -2.64 14.50 -19.06
N SER A 155 -1.83 13.62 -18.47
CA SER A 155 -0.83 14.00 -17.46
C SER A 155 0.47 13.28 -17.74
N GLN A 156 1.58 13.93 -17.41
CA GLN A 156 2.86 13.26 -17.30
C GLN A 156 3.24 13.17 -15.82
N MET A 157 3.56 11.96 -15.38
CA MET A 157 4.08 11.67 -14.04
C MET A 157 5.52 11.20 -14.16
N ARG A 158 6.44 11.88 -13.47
CA ARG A 158 7.82 11.42 -13.31
C ARG A 158 7.98 10.79 -11.94
N VAL A 159 8.27 9.50 -11.94
CA VAL A 159 8.44 8.69 -10.73
C VAL A 159 9.92 8.40 -10.55
N ARG A 160 10.46 8.65 -9.35
CA ARG A 160 11.88 8.44 -9.04
C ARG A 160 12.05 7.62 -7.77
N LEU A 161 13.01 6.71 -7.81
CA LEU A 161 13.49 5.96 -6.65
C LEU A 161 14.79 6.60 -6.17
N VAL A 162 14.82 7.02 -4.91
CA VAL A 162 15.92 7.77 -4.30
C VAL A 162 16.52 6.95 -3.17
N ALA A 163 17.72 6.43 -3.36
CA ALA A 163 18.48 5.79 -2.29
C ALA A 163 18.99 6.87 -1.32
N VAL A 164 18.78 6.63 -0.02
CA VAL A 164 19.19 7.55 1.05
C VAL A 164 20.24 6.86 1.91
N GLN A 165 21.41 7.50 2.07
CA GLN A 165 22.50 7.04 2.93
C GLN A 165 22.98 8.20 3.79
N GLY A 166 22.48 8.29 5.03
CA GLY A 166 22.70 9.44 5.90
C GLY A 166 22.13 10.72 5.29
N VAL A 167 22.99 11.71 5.02
CA VAL A 167 22.61 12.98 4.36
C VAL A 167 22.68 12.91 2.82
N ASN A 168 23.19 11.82 2.25
CA ASN A 168 23.36 11.68 0.81
C ASN A 168 22.12 11.08 0.18
N GLU A 169 21.65 11.69 -0.90
CA GLU A 169 20.56 11.19 -1.74
C GLU A 169 21.09 10.88 -3.15
N ARG A 170 20.71 9.73 -3.70
CA ARG A 170 21.03 9.33 -5.08
C ARG A 170 19.80 8.78 -5.77
N VAL A 171 19.44 9.35 -6.92
CA VAL A 171 18.42 8.75 -7.79
C VAL A 171 18.98 7.47 -8.41
N ILE A 172 18.29 6.36 -8.18
CA ILE A 172 18.68 5.03 -8.71
C ILE A 172 17.64 4.45 -9.68
N GLY A 173 16.47 5.09 -9.78
CA GLY A 173 15.44 4.79 -10.77
C GLY A 173 14.70 6.07 -11.14
N ASP A 174 14.38 6.21 -12.42
CA ASP A 174 13.68 7.37 -12.98
C ASP A 174 12.78 6.87 -14.10
N TYR A 175 11.48 7.14 -14.01
CA TYR A 175 10.47 6.57 -14.90
C TYR A 175 9.45 7.64 -15.25
N THR A 176 8.98 7.60 -16.49
CA THR A 176 7.94 8.51 -16.97
C THR A 176 6.68 7.74 -17.33
N PHE A 177 5.55 8.16 -16.78
CA PHE A 177 4.24 7.65 -17.13
C PHE A 177 3.49 8.75 -17.89
N ASN A 178 3.21 8.50 -19.17
CA ASN A 178 2.38 9.38 -20.00
C ASN A 178 0.95 8.88 -19.89
N HIS A 179 0.14 9.54 -19.07
CA HIS A 179 -1.22 9.12 -18.82
C HIS A 179 -2.20 9.69 -19.84
N TYR A 180 -3.00 8.81 -20.43
CA TYR A 180 -4.09 9.09 -21.36
C TYR A 180 -5.40 8.51 -20.85
N PRO A 181 -6.55 9.13 -21.15
CA PRO A 181 -7.84 8.57 -20.78
C PRO A 181 -8.04 7.28 -21.56
N SER A 182 -8.76 6.31 -20.98
CA SER A 182 -9.25 5.19 -21.78
C SER A 182 -10.29 5.69 -22.78
N THR A 183 -10.22 5.17 -24.00
CA THR A 183 -11.22 5.39 -25.05
C THR A 183 -12.50 4.62 -24.77
#